data_AF-A0A920S9V4-F1
#
_entry.id   AF-A0A920S9V4-F1
#
_cell.length_a   1.000
_cell.length_b   1.000
_cell.length_c   1.000
_cell.angle_alpha   90.00
_cell.angle_beta   90.00
_cell.angle_gamma   90.00
#
_symmetry.space_group_name_H-M   'P 1'
#
loop_
_entity.id
_entity.type
_entity.pdbx_description
1 polymer ?
#
loop_
_entity_poly.entity_id
_entity_poly.type
_entity_poly.pdbx_seq_one_letter_code
_entity_poly.pdbx_strand_id
1 'polypeptide(L)'
;MQGAFGAWTVTLKLWPQVVTAHLLGGFATLSVLWWYVLSLRPAIGVIAVPKKWAQLALVAVILQIAVGGWVTSNYAALACPDFPTCHGQFIPTMDFKRGFDFAQTIGPNYLGGQLDSDARVAIQVVHRLGAVIVLVVVGLLVFHLRSRPFGWALGSVLCIQWVLGISNVLFDLPLLVAVLHNAGGPTLLLMVLTVNVALGQNQEPQIHNRNQAVE
;
A
#
# COMPACT_ATOMS: atom_id res chain seq x y z
N MET A 1 -7.21 -20.32 3.29
CA MET A 1 -6.77 -19.21 4.17
C MET A 1 -7.61 -17.95 3.98
N GLN A 2 -7.64 -17.30 2.81
CA GLN A 2 -8.43 -16.06 2.60
C GLN A 2 -9.94 -16.21 2.85
N GLY A 3 -10.54 -17.35 2.48
CA GLY A 3 -11.93 -17.65 2.82
C GLY A 3 -12.21 -17.71 4.32
N ALA A 4 -11.23 -18.12 5.14
CA ALA A 4 -11.36 -18.11 6.59
C ALA A 4 -11.29 -16.68 7.15
N PHE A 5 -10.36 -15.84 6.65
CA PHE A 5 -10.31 -14.43 7.02
C PHE A 5 -11.60 -13.67 6.64
N GLY A 6 -12.15 -13.91 5.45
CA GLY A 6 -13.42 -13.32 5.03
C GLY A 6 -14.62 -13.79 5.86
N ALA A 7 -14.66 -15.05 6.29
CA ALA A 7 -15.67 -15.49 7.25
C ALA A 7 -15.49 -14.81 8.62
N TRP A 8 -14.23 -14.70 9.08
CA TRP A 8 -13.90 -14.09 10.36
C TRP A 8 -14.17 -12.58 10.42
N THR A 9 -14.13 -11.85 9.30
CA THR A 9 -14.55 -10.43 9.33
C THR A 9 -16.00 -10.27 9.78
N VAL A 10 -16.87 -11.23 9.44
CA VAL A 10 -18.28 -11.22 9.85
C VAL A 10 -18.43 -11.79 11.26
N THR A 11 -17.86 -12.97 11.53
CA THR A 11 -18.07 -13.66 12.82
C THR A 11 -17.36 -12.99 13.98
N LEU A 12 -16.26 -12.27 13.74
CA LEU A 12 -15.55 -11.45 14.72
C LEU A 12 -15.96 -9.97 14.66
N LYS A 13 -17.16 -9.68 14.15
CA LYS A 13 -17.83 -8.37 14.24
C LYS A 13 -16.97 -7.19 13.73
N LEU A 14 -16.32 -7.38 12.59
CA LEU A 14 -15.46 -6.40 11.92
C LEU A 14 -14.23 -5.97 12.74
N TRP A 15 -13.71 -6.85 13.59
CA TRP A 15 -12.50 -6.59 14.38
C TRP A 15 -11.34 -6.12 13.47
N PRO A 16 -10.74 -4.93 13.72
CA PRO A 16 -9.89 -4.27 12.73
C PRO A 16 -8.68 -5.07 12.23
N GLN A 17 -8.11 -5.88 13.12
CA GLN A 17 -6.97 -6.75 12.87
C GLN A 17 -7.30 -7.79 11.79
N VAL A 18 -8.48 -8.40 11.87
CA VAL A 18 -8.92 -9.45 10.94
C VAL A 18 -9.31 -8.84 9.60
N VAL A 19 -9.98 -7.69 9.61
CA VAL A 19 -10.34 -6.97 8.37
C VAL A 19 -9.07 -6.54 7.62
N THR A 20 -8.10 -5.95 8.33
CA THR A 20 -6.81 -5.56 7.75
C THR A 20 -6.02 -6.77 7.27
N ALA A 21 -5.97 -7.85 8.05
CA ALA A 21 -5.28 -9.09 7.66
C ALA A 21 -5.91 -9.77 6.44
N HIS A 22 -7.23 -9.72 6.31
CA HIS A 22 -7.93 -10.22 5.13
C HIS A 22 -7.48 -9.45 3.88
N LEU A 23 -7.52 -8.11 3.92
CA LEU A 23 -7.10 -7.26 2.81
C LEU A 23 -5.64 -7.53 2.43
N LEU A 24 -4.74 -7.49 3.42
CA LEU A 24 -3.31 -7.72 3.21
C LEU A 24 -3.02 -9.10 2.65
N GLY A 25 -3.67 -10.13 3.18
CA GLY A 25 -3.45 -11.48 2.69
C GLY A 25 -4.04 -11.72 1.28
N GLY A 26 -5.11 -11.02 0.92
CA GLY A 26 -5.63 -11.00 -0.45
C GLY A 26 -4.61 -10.39 -1.43
N PHE A 27 -4.03 -9.25 -1.07
CA PHE A 27 -3.01 -8.60 -1.89
C PHE A 27 -1.68 -9.38 -1.93
N ALA A 28 -1.31 -10.05 -0.83
CA ALA A 28 -0.16 -10.94 -0.80
C ALA A 28 -0.37 -12.13 -1.74
N THR A 29 -1.57 -12.74 -1.73
CA THR A 29 -1.91 -13.84 -2.64
C THR A 29 -1.81 -13.39 -4.10
N LEU A 30 -2.41 -12.22 -4.42
CA LEU A 30 -2.31 -11.63 -5.75
C LEU A 30 -0.85 -11.35 -6.15
N SER A 31 -0.04 -10.84 -5.23
CA SER A 31 1.38 -10.54 -5.46
C SER A 31 2.21 -11.79 -5.71
N VAL A 32 1.95 -12.88 -4.98
CA VAL A 32 2.61 -14.18 -5.18
C VAL A 32 2.21 -14.78 -6.52
N LEU A 33 0.93 -14.74 -6.89
CA LEU A 33 0.47 -15.21 -8.20
C LEU A 33 1.10 -14.38 -9.33
N TRP A 34 1.17 -13.06 -9.17
CA TRP A 34 1.83 -12.19 -10.13
C TRP A 34 3.33 -12.50 -10.25
N TRP A 35 4.02 -12.66 -9.12
CA TRP A 35 5.42 -13.09 -9.10
C TRP A 35 5.62 -14.43 -9.82
N TYR A 36 4.76 -15.42 -9.56
CA TYR A 36 4.80 -16.70 -10.25
C TYR A 36 4.65 -16.57 -11.77
N VAL A 37 3.69 -15.76 -12.23
CA VAL A 37 3.52 -15.47 -13.67
C VAL A 37 4.77 -14.82 -14.26
N LEU A 38 5.40 -13.87 -13.55
CA LEU A 38 6.62 -13.22 -14.00
C LEU A 38 7.82 -14.18 -14.05
N SER A 39 7.91 -15.11 -13.10
CA SER A 39 8.97 -16.13 -13.05
C SER A 39 8.88 -17.15 -14.19
N LEU A 40 7.69 -17.33 -14.78
CA LEU A 40 7.49 -18.17 -15.97
C LEU A 40 7.76 -17.45 -17.29
N ARG A 41 7.88 -16.11 -17.27
CA ARG A 41 8.13 -15.32 -18.48
C ARG A 41 9.64 -15.22 -18.75
N PRO A 42 10.06 -15.13 -20.02
CA PRO A 42 11.43 -14.74 -20.35
C PRO A 42 11.77 -13.40 -19.70
N ALA A 43 13.05 -13.17 -19.42
CA ALA A 43 13.53 -12.02 -18.65
C ALA A 43 12.86 -10.71 -19.12
N ILE A 44 12.35 -9.91 -18.17
CA ILE A 44 11.47 -8.74 -18.39
C ILE A 44 12.22 -7.54 -19.05
N GLY A 45 13.40 -7.80 -19.63
CA GLY A 45 14.31 -6.82 -20.19
C GLY A 45 15.13 -6.12 -19.12
N VAL A 46 16.29 -5.60 -19.52
CA VAL A 46 17.21 -4.95 -18.59
C VAL A 46 16.63 -3.62 -18.11
N ILE A 47 16.41 -3.52 -16.80
CA ILE A 47 16.07 -2.29 -16.10
C ILE A 47 17.30 -1.74 -15.37
N ALA A 48 17.60 -0.46 -15.56
CA ALA A 48 18.70 0.25 -14.90
C ALA A 48 18.17 1.12 -13.75
N VAL A 49 18.01 0.52 -12.57
CA VAL A 49 17.56 1.18 -11.34
C VAL A 49 18.44 0.69 -10.18
N PRO A 50 18.84 1.54 -9.22
CA PRO A 50 19.53 1.07 -8.03
C PRO A 50 18.62 0.17 -7.19
N LYS A 51 19.05 -1.09 -6.94
CA LYS A 51 18.27 -2.12 -6.21
C LYS A 51 17.70 -1.63 -4.88
N LYS A 52 18.46 -0.83 -4.13
CA LYS A 52 18.03 -0.24 -2.85
C LYS A 52 16.76 0.59 -2.99
N TRP A 53 16.63 1.40 -4.04
CA TRP A 53 15.44 2.24 -4.27
C TRP A 53 14.22 1.41 -4.67
N ALA A 54 14.41 0.36 -5.47
CA ALA A 54 13.32 -0.56 -5.83
C ALA A 54 12.80 -1.33 -4.60
N GLN A 55 13.70 -1.78 -3.72
CA GLN A 55 13.33 -2.47 -2.46
C GLN A 55 12.66 -1.50 -1.47
N LEU A 56 13.18 -0.28 -1.33
CA LEU A 56 12.58 0.73 -0.48
C LEU A 56 11.17 1.10 -0.96
N ALA A 57 10.98 1.25 -2.27
CA ALA A 57 9.66 1.49 -2.87
C ALA A 57 8.69 0.34 -2.56
N LEU A 58 9.15 -0.91 -2.67
CA LEU A 58 8.33 -2.08 -2.38
C LEU A 58 7.87 -2.08 -0.91
N VAL A 59 8.80 -1.88 0.02
CA VAL A 59 8.49 -1.82 1.46
C VAL A 59 7.57 -0.64 1.77
N ALA A 60 7.85 0.54 1.23
CA ALA A 60 7.03 1.73 1.47
C ALA A 60 5.58 1.55 0.99
N VAL A 61 5.37 0.96 -0.19
CA VAL A 61 4.03 0.67 -0.72
C VAL A 61 3.31 -0.37 0.14
N ILE A 62 3.99 -1.44 0.57
CA ILE A 62 3.40 -2.46 1.47
C ILE A 62 2.95 -1.84 2.79
N LEU A 63 3.81 -1.03 3.43
CA LEU A 63 3.48 -0.36 4.68
C LEU A 63 2.32 0.64 4.49
N GLN A 64 2.31 1.39 3.40
CA GLN A 64 1.22 2.33 3.10
C GLN A 64 -0.12 1.63 2.89
N ILE A 65 -0.13 0.48 2.21
CA ILE A 65 -1.31 -0.37 2.05
C ILE A 65 -1.78 -0.89 3.41
N ALA A 66 -0.86 -1.33 4.28
CA ALA A 66 -1.21 -1.81 5.62
C ALA A 66 -1.86 -0.69 6.46
N VAL A 67 -1.28 0.50 6.45
CA VAL A 67 -1.87 1.68 7.12
C VAL A 67 -3.22 2.06 6.49
N GLY A 68 -3.37 1.99 5.17
CA GLY A 68 -4.66 2.23 4.50
C GLY A 68 -5.75 1.19 4.86
N GLY A 69 -5.35 -0.08 5.00
CA GLY A 69 -6.22 -1.13 5.56
C GLY A 69 -6.61 -0.84 7.02
N TRP A 70 -5.67 -0.30 7.80
CA TRP A 70 -5.93 0.13 9.18
C TRP A 70 -6.90 1.32 9.25
N VAL A 71 -6.80 2.28 8.32
CA VAL A 71 -7.75 3.40 8.17
C VAL A 71 -9.17 2.91 7.94
N THR A 72 -9.35 2.01 6.96
CA THR A 72 -10.69 1.52 6.57
C THR A 72 -11.31 0.65 7.65
N SER A 73 -10.52 -0.24 8.25
CA SER A 73 -10.99 -1.15 9.32
C SER A 73 -11.36 -0.43 10.63
N ASN A 74 -10.76 0.74 10.90
CA ASN A 74 -11.08 1.58 12.06
C ASN A 74 -12.06 2.72 11.76
N TYR A 75 -12.63 2.78 10.54
CA TYR A 75 -13.51 3.88 10.10
C TYR A 75 -12.87 5.28 10.31
N ALA A 76 -11.55 5.37 10.09
CA ALA A 76 -10.78 6.60 10.30
C ALA A 76 -10.69 7.48 9.04
N ALA A 77 -11.25 7.04 7.92
CA ALA A 77 -11.07 7.70 6.63
C ALA A 77 -11.60 9.15 6.58
N LEU A 78 -12.66 9.47 7.34
CA LEU A 78 -13.22 10.83 7.48
C LEU A 78 -12.85 11.49 8.82
N ALA A 79 -11.87 10.95 9.56
CA ALA A 79 -11.43 11.56 10.82
C ALA A 79 -10.81 12.95 10.62
N CYS A 80 -10.28 13.22 9.42
CA CYS A 80 -9.84 14.54 8.99
C CYS A 80 -10.65 14.94 7.75
N PRO A 81 -11.69 15.79 7.87
CA PRO A 81 -12.61 16.10 6.77
C PRO A 81 -12.05 17.10 5.75
N ASP A 82 -10.92 17.73 6.05
CA ASP A 82 -10.22 18.71 5.24
C ASP A 82 -8.84 18.21 4.78
N PHE A 83 -8.26 18.91 3.80
CA PHE A 83 -6.92 18.68 3.28
C PHE A 83 -6.34 20.03 2.80
N PRO A 84 -5.06 20.36 3.04
CA PRO A 84 -4.00 19.54 3.64
C PRO A 84 -4.02 19.50 5.18
N THR A 85 -4.79 20.38 5.82
CA THR A 85 -4.98 20.40 7.28
C THR A 85 -5.87 19.25 7.76
N CYS A 86 -5.99 19.10 9.06
CA CYS A 86 -6.99 18.26 9.73
C CYS A 86 -7.65 19.10 10.82
N HIS A 87 -8.95 19.31 10.72
CA HIS A 87 -9.72 20.27 11.54
C HIS A 87 -9.12 21.68 11.51
N GLY A 88 -8.61 22.13 10.36
CA GLY A 88 -7.97 23.44 10.20
C GLY A 88 -6.58 23.54 10.84
N GLN A 89 -6.03 22.45 11.39
CA GLN A 89 -4.71 22.40 12.01
C GLN A 89 -3.75 21.55 11.17
N PHE A 90 -2.51 22.00 11.00
CA PHE A 90 -1.46 21.18 10.37
C PHE A 90 -0.91 20.11 11.31
N ILE A 91 -0.98 20.36 12.62
CA ILE A 91 -0.57 19.45 13.68
C ILE A 91 -1.76 19.35 14.64
N PRO A 92 -2.75 18.49 14.34
CA PRO A 92 -3.91 18.29 15.22
C PRO A 92 -3.52 17.51 16.48
N THR A 93 -4.41 17.51 17.48
CA THR A 93 -4.33 16.57 18.60
C THR A 93 -4.48 15.14 18.09
N MET A 94 -3.62 14.24 18.56
CA MET A 94 -3.54 12.86 18.10
C MET A 94 -3.27 11.91 19.27
N ASP A 95 -4.03 10.82 19.38
CA ASP A 95 -3.74 9.71 20.30
C ASP A 95 -3.18 8.51 19.53
N PHE A 96 -1.86 8.48 19.38
CA PHE A 96 -1.17 7.37 18.73
C PHE A 96 -1.27 6.06 19.52
N LYS A 97 -1.37 6.13 20.86
CA LYS A 97 -1.38 4.94 21.72
C LYS A 97 -2.66 4.14 21.50
N ARG A 98 -3.81 4.81 21.43
CA ARG A 98 -5.08 4.16 21.10
C ARG A 98 -5.24 3.91 19.60
N GLY A 99 -4.81 4.84 18.76
CA GLY A 99 -4.91 4.72 17.30
C GLY A 99 -4.15 3.52 16.73
N PHE A 100 -3.05 3.11 17.38
CA PHE A 100 -2.24 1.96 16.98
C PHE A 100 -2.18 0.88 18.07
N ASP A 101 -3.25 0.76 18.87
CA ASP A 101 -3.41 -0.38 19.77
C ASP A 101 -3.80 -1.63 18.97
N PHE A 102 -2.79 -2.43 18.58
CA PHE A 102 -3.02 -3.70 17.90
C PHE A 102 -3.58 -4.81 18.81
N ALA A 103 -3.62 -4.59 20.12
CA ALA A 103 -4.09 -5.54 21.12
C ALA A 103 -5.54 -5.29 21.58
N GLN A 104 -6.29 -4.45 20.87
CA GLN A 104 -7.72 -4.24 21.11
C GLN A 104 -8.47 -5.57 21.22
N THR A 105 -9.25 -5.74 22.26
CA THR A 105 -10.04 -6.97 22.48
C THR A 105 -11.19 -7.08 21.48
N ILE A 106 -11.69 -8.29 21.26
CA ILE A 106 -12.90 -8.50 20.45
C ILE A 106 -14.09 -7.95 21.25
N GLY A 107 -14.51 -6.72 20.93
CA GLY A 107 -15.55 -5.95 21.61
C GLY A 107 -16.89 -5.93 20.87
N PRO A 108 -17.83 -5.02 21.17
CA PRO A 108 -19.09 -4.93 20.41
C PRO A 108 -18.80 -4.66 18.92
N ASN A 109 -19.83 -4.72 18.07
CA ASN A 109 -19.67 -4.57 16.63
C ASN A 109 -18.87 -3.31 16.26
N TYR A 110 -17.78 -3.46 15.50
CA TYR A 110 -16.87 -2.39 15.12
C TYR A 110 -17.38 -1.51 13.96
N LEU A 111 -18.56 -1.81 13.42
CA LEU A 111 -19.25 -0.99 12.42
C LEU A 111 -19.33 0.48 12.88
N GLY A 112 -18.82 1.40 12.05
CA GLY A 112 -18.80 2.84 12.33
C GLY A 112 -17.58 3.34 13.11
N GLY A 113 -16.72 2.45 13.58
CA GLY A 113 -15.52 2.77 14.37
C GLY A 113 -15.82 2.93 15.86
N GLN A 114 -15.01 2.27 16.69
CA GLN A 114 -15.14 2.31 18.16
C GLN A 114 -14.09 3.23 18.82
N LEU A 115 -13.11 3.68 18.03
CA LEU A 115 -12.05 4.56 18.51
C LEU A 115 -12.55 6.00 18.69
N ASP A 116 -12.00 6.66 19.69
CA ASP A 116 -12.20 8.10 19.89
C ASP A 116 -11.67 8.92 18.69
N SER A 117 -12.07 10.19 18.64
CA SER A 117 -11.74 11.07 17.51
C SER A 117 -10.23 11.21 17.32
N ASP A 118 -9.49 11.48 18.40
CA ASP A 118 -8.06 11.76 18.35
C ASP A 118 -7.24 10.52 17.93
N ALA A 119 -7.68 9.33 18.32
CA ALA A 119 -7.11 8.07 17.87
C ALA A 119 -7.31 7.84 16.37
N ARG A 120 -8.50 8.13 15.84
CA ARG A 120 -8.78 8.02 14.39
C ARG A 120 -8.04 9.09 13.58
N VAL A 121 -7.92 10.30 14.11
CA VAL A 121 -7.09 11.38 13.53
C VAL A 121 -5.64 10.93 13.43
N ALA A 122 -5.07 10.31 14.46
CA ALA A 122 -3.71 9.77 14.43
C ALA A 122 -3.51 8.76 13.28
N ILE A 123 -4.44 7.82 13.11
CA ILE A 123 -4.40 6.83 12.01
C ILE A 123 -4.42 7.53 10.64
N GLN A 124 -5.34 8.47 10.44
CA GLN A 124 -5.52 9.17 9.17
C GLN A 124 -4.33 10.07 8.82
N VAL A 125 -3.76 10.76 9.81
CA VAL A 125 -2.54 11.58 9.62
C VAL A 125 -1.34 10.71 9.26
N VAL A 126 -1.14 9.56 9.91
CA VAL A 126 -0.06 8.62 9.57
C VAL A 126 -0.21 8.11 8.13
N HIS A 127 -1.44 7.79 7.70
CA HIS A 127 -1.70 7.40 6.31
C HIS A 127 -1.33 8.52 5.32
N ARG A 128 -1.70 9.78 5.61
CA ARG A 128 -1.35 10.94 4.77
C ARG A 128 0.16 11.14 4.67
N LEU A 129 0.88 11.06 5.78
CA LEU A 129 2.34 11.19 5.82
C LEU A 129 3.02 10.05 5.06
N GLY A 130 2.56 8.81 5.25
CA GLY A 130 3.03 7.66 4.50
C GLY A 130 2.79 7.80 2.99
N ALA A 131 1.66 8.40 2.57
CA ALA A 131 1.38 8.67 1.16
C ALA A 131 2.40 9.64 0.55
N VAL A 132 2.85 10.66 1.30
CA VAL A 132 3.92 11.57 0.86
C VAL A 132 5.25 10.83 0.74
N ILE A 133 5.58 9.94 1.68
CA ILE A 133 6.79 9.11 1.59
C ILE A 133 6.75 8.22 0.34
N VAL A 134 5.62 7.56 0.08
CA VAL A 134 5.42 6.75 -1.13
C VAL A 134 5.55 7.62 -2.39
N LEU A 135 4.96 8.81 -2.41
CA LEU A 135 5.07 9.74 -3.54
C LEU A 135 6.54 10.08 -3.86
N VAL A 136 7.34 10.35 -2.83
CA VAL A 136 8.78 10.64 -3.00
C VAL A 136 9.54 9.40 -3.46
N VAL A 137 9.42 8.28 -2.74
CA VAL A 137 10.22 7.08 -3.01
C VAL A 137 9.86 6.44 -4.36
N VAL A 138 8.57 6.32 -4.68
CA VAL A 138 8.12 5.79 -5.97
C VAL A 138 8.33 6.83 -7.07
N GLY A 139 8.22 8.13 -6.78
CA GLY A 139 8.59 9.20 -7.72
C GLY A 139 10.04 9.13 -8.16
N LEU A 140 10.97 8.85 -7.24
CA LEU A 140 12.38 8.59 -7.57
C LEU A 140 12.54 7.35 -8.46
N LEU A 141 11.77 6.29 -8.18
CA LEU A 141 11.75 5.09 -9.03
C LEU A 141 11.26 5.42 -10.45
N VAL A 142 10.18 6.20 -10.58
CA VAL A 142 9.66 6.71 -11.86
C VAL A 142 10.72 7.53 -12.59
N PHE A 143 11.45 8.40 -11.88
CA PHE A 143 12.52 9.19 -12.47
C PHE A 143 13.64 8.32 -13.07
N HIS A 144 14.04 7.24 -12.39
CA HIS A 144 15.01 6.29 -12.96
C HIS A 144 14.45 5.50 -14.16
N LEU A 145 13.13 5.30 -14.21
CA LEU A 145 12.43 4.59 -15.28
C LEU A 145 11.90 5.51 -16.40
N ARG A 146 12.18 6.81 -16.38
CA ARG A 146 11.56 7.82 -17.27
C ARG A 146 11.79 7.60 -18.78
N SER A 147 12.83 6.86 -19.16
CA SER A 147 13.12 6.49 -20.55
C SER A 147 12.29 5.30 -21.04
N ARG A 148 11.46 4.70 -20.16
CA ARG A 148 10.62 3.55 -20.47
C ARG A 148 9.14 3.93 -20.34
N PRO A 149 8.26 3.41 -21.23
CA PRO A 149 6.81 3.63 -21.10
C PRO A 149 6.26 3.11 -19.76
N PHE A 150 6.87 2.05 -19.22
CA PHE A 150 6.53 1.52 -17.90
C PHE A 150 6.72 2.54 -16.76
N GLY A 151 7.76 3.39 -16.84
CA GLY A 151 7.99 4.44 -15.85
C GLY A 151 6.86 5.47 -15.82
N TRP A 152 6.40 5.89 -17.01
CA TRP A 152 5.25 6.79 -17.14
C TRP A 152 3.95 6.15 -16.67
N ALA A 153 3.71 4.87 -17.01
CA ALA A 153 2.55 4.15 -16.50
C ALA A 153 2.55 4.07 -14.96
N LEU A 154 3.70 3.78 -14.34
CA LEU A 154 3.87 3.77 -12.89
C LEU A 154 3.59 5.16 -12.28
N GLY A 155 4.12 6.21 -12.90
CA GLY A 155 3.88 7.60 -12.50
C GLY A 155 2.41 7.99 -12.59
N SER A 156 1.70 7.58 -13.64
CA SER A 156 0.27 7.81 -13.79
C SER A 156 -0.55 7.13 -12.70
N VAL A 157 -0.28 5.85 -12.41
CA VAL A 157 -0.97 5.12 -11.32
C VAL A 157 -0.70 5.77 -9.97
N LEU A 158 0.55 6.18 -9.69
CA LEU A 158 0.91 6.89 -8.46
C LEU A 158 0.14 8.21 -8.31
N CYS A 159 0.09 9.01 -9.38
CA CYS A 159 -0.62 10.29 -9.40
C CYS A 159 -2.13 10.08 -9.20
N ILE A 160 -2.73 9.12 -9.92
CA ILE A 160 -4.14 8.76 -9.77
C ILE A 160 -4.43 8.33 -8.33
N GLN A 161 -3.57 7.52 -7.71
CA GLN A 161 -3.78 7.12 -6.32
C GLN A 161 -3.79 8.29 -5.34
N TRP A 162 -2.88 9.24 -5.53
CA TRP A 162 -2.79 10.42 -4.70
C TRP A 162 -4.03 11.31 -4.85
N VAL A 163 -4.50 11.52 -6.09
CA VAL A 163 -5.72 12.27 -6.38
C VAL A 163 -6.97 11.57 -5.84
N LEU A 164 -7.08 10.25 -6.00
CA LEU A 164 -8.19 9.46 -5.45
C LEU A 164 -8.20 9.49 -3.92
N GLY A 165 -7.02 9.46 -3.28
CA GLY A 165 -6.89 9.57 -1.83
C GLY A 165 -7.39 10.91 -1.29
N ILE A 166 -7.01 12.01 -1.94
CA ILE A 166 -7.51 13.36 -1.61
C ILE A 166 -9.02 13.46 -1.88
N SER A 167 -9.47 12.96 -3.03
CA SER A 167 -10.89 12.95 -3.42
C SER A 167 -11.77 12.21 -2.42
N ASN A 168 -11.29 11.11 -1.84
CA ASN A 168 -12.01 10.37 -0.80
C ASN A 168 -12.30 11.21 0.44
N VAL A 169 -11.44 12.17 0.75
CA VAL A 169 -11.65 13.09 1.87
C VAL A 169 -12.57 14.23 1.44
N LEU A 170 -12.23 14.93 0.35
CA LEU A 170 -12.93 16.16 -0.05
C LEU A 170 -14.37 15.94 -0.54
N PHE A 171 -14.71 14.70 -0.93
CA PHE A 171 -16.04 14.34 -1.44
C PHE A 171 -16.77 13.33 -0.53
N ASP A 172 -16.39 13.23 0.75
CA ASP A 172 -17.08 12.40 1.75
C ASP A 172 -17.17 10.90 1.39
N LEU A 173 -16.04 10.31 0.99
CA LEU A 173 -15.90 8.90 0.59
C LEU A 173 -16.93 8.40 -0.45
N PRO A 174 -16.96 8.97 -1.68
CA PRO A 174 -17.81 8.43 -2.72
C PRO A 174 -17.42 6.97 -2.99
N LEU A 175 -18.40 6.06 -3.01
CA LEU A 175 -18.15 4.62 -3.11
C LEU A 175 -17.21 4.27 -4.28
N LEU A 176 -17.43 4.86 -5.46
CA LEU A 176 -16.59 4.61 -6.63
C LEU A 176 -15.14 5.06 -6.40
N VAL A 177 -14.93 6.22 -5.80
CA VAL A 177 -13.59 6.77 -5.52
C VAL A 177 -12.88 5.88 -4.49
N ALA A 178 -13.60 5.43 -3.46
CA ALA A 178 -13.06 4.53 -2.45
C ALA A 178 -12.68 3.16 -3.04
N VAL A 179 -13.53 2.60 -3.92
CA VAL A 179 -13.25 1.35 -4.62
C VAL A 179 -12.04 1.48 -5.55
N LEU A 180 -11.99 2.55 -6.36
CA LEU A 180 -10.85 2.79 -7.26
C LEU A 180 -9.56 3.01 -6.48
N HIS A 181 -9.61 3.75 -5.36
CA HIS A 181 -8.45 3.97 -4.50
C HIS A 181 -7.91 2.65 -3.91
N ASN A 182 -8.81 1.79 -3.44
CA ASN A 182 -8.45 0.48 -2.90
C ASN A 182 -7.93 -0.49 -3.99
N ALA A 183 -8.46 -0.43 -5.21
CA ALA A 183 -7.99 -1.23 -6.34
C ALA A 183 -6.65 -0.71 -6.90
N GLY A 184 -6.39 0.60 -6.84
CA GLY A 184 -5.14 1.21 -7.27
C GLY A 184 -3.93 0.82 -6.40
N GLY A 185 -4.14 0.58 -5.11
CA GLY A 185 -3.12 0.10 -4.17
C GLY A 185 -2.39 -1.17 -4.64
N PRO A 186 -3.08 -2.30 -4.87
CA PRO A 186 -2.45 -3.52 -5.37
C PRO A 186 -1.92 -3.35 -6.79
N THR A 187 -2.54 -2.55 -7.66
CA THR A 187 -1.95 -2.24 -8.98
C THR A 187 -0.58 -1.60 -8.83
N LEU A 188 -0.45 -0.58 -7.96
CA LEU A 188 0.84 0.07 -7.68
C LEU A 188 1.86 -0.93 -7.10
N LEU A 189 1.43 -1.79 -6.18
CA LEU A 189 2.26 -2.85 -5.59
C LEU A 189 2.79 -3.82 -6.65
N LEU A 190 1.94 -4.33 -7.54
CA LEU A 190 2.33 -5.25 -8.60
C LEU A 190 3.32 -4.61 -9.59
N MET A 191 3.15 -3.33 -9.90
CA MET A 191 4.08 -2.61 -10.77
C MET A 191 5.47 -2.47 -10.13
N VAL A 192 5.53 -2.10 -8.85
CA VAL A 192 6.80 -2.00 -8.11
C VAL A 192 7.44 -3.39 -7.91
N LEU A 193 6.63 -4.42 -7.67
CA LEU A 193 7.09 -5.81 -7.62
C LEU A 193 7.71 -6.24 -8.95
N THR A 194 7.11 -5.88 -10.08
CA THR A 194 7.64 -6.18 -11.42
C THR A 194 9.05 -5.61 -11.61
N VAL A 195 9.30 -4.38 -11.13
CA VAL A 195 10.65 -3.79 -11.17
C VAL A 195 11.64 -4.59 -10.33
N ASN A 196 11.24 -5.01 -9.12
CA ASN A 196 12.11 -5.80 -8.24
C ASN A 196 12.45 -7.18 -8.83
N VAL A 197 11.48 -7.84 -9.47
CA VAL A 197 11.68 -9.14 -10.14
C VAL A 197 12.61 -9.00 -11.34
N ALA A 198 12.38 -8.00 -12.20
CA ALA A 198 13.24 -7.73 -13.35
C ALA A 198 14.70 -7.45 -12.94
N LEU A 199 14.91 -6.72 -11.83
CA LEU A 199 16.25 -6.51 -11.27
C LEU A 199 16.88 -7.80 -10.74
N GLY A 200 16.10 -8.72 -10.18
CA GLY A 200 16.58 -10.05 -9.76
C GLY A 200 17.04 -10.90 -10.95
N GLN A 201 16.23 -10.93 -12.01
CA GLN A 201 16.54 -11.66 -13.25
C GLN A 201 17.80 -11.13 -13.96
N ASN A 202 18.12 -9.84 -13.85
CA ASN A 202 19.37 -9.28 -14.42
C ASN A 202 20.64 -9.84 -13.75
N GLN A 203 20.55 -10.35 -12.51
CA GLN A 203 21.71 -10.79 -11.73
C GLN A 203 22.01 -12.29 -11.89
N GLU A 204 21.03 -13.14 -12.21
CA GLU A 204 21.22 -14.58 -12.41
C GLU A 204 22.14 -14.98 -13.58
N PRO A 205 22.09 -14.35 -14.77
CA PRO A 205 22.95 -14.70 -15.90
C PRO A 205 24.44 -14.49 -15.61
N GLN A 206 24.76 -13.53 -14.74
CA GLN A 206 26.14 -13.16 -14.39
C GLN A 206 26.80 -14.17 -13.44
N ILE A 207 26.03 -14.84 -12.57
CA ILE A 207 26.55 -15.82 -11.62
C ILE A 207 26.92 -17.13 -12.33
N HIS A 208 26.11 -17.56 -13.30
CA HIS A 208 26.37 -18.78 -14.07
C HIS A 208 27.67 -18.67 -14.90
N ASN A 209 27.88 -17.55 -15.59
CA ASN A 209 29.10 -17.31 -16.37
C ASN A 209 30.36 -17.13 -15.51
N ARG A 210 30.24 -16.57 -14.30
CA ARG A 210 31.38 -16.42 -13.38
C ARG A 210 31.86 -17.76 -12.85
N ASN A 211 30.97 -18.72 -12.65
CA ASN A 211 31.34 -20.06 -12.18
C ASN A 211 32.00 -20.90 -13.27
N GLN A 212 31.67 -20.67 -14.55
CA GLN A 212 32.32 -21.34 -15.69
C GLN A 212 33.68 -20.74 -16.08
N ALA A 213 34.00 -19.53 -15.63
CA ALA A 213 35.28 -18.88 -15.92
C ALA A 213 36.37 -19.14 -14.86
N VAL A 214 36.05 -19.91 -13.81
CA VAL A 214 36.95 -20.26 -12.70
C VAL A 214 37.32 -21.76 -12.71
N GLU A 215 36.73 -22.54 -13.63
CA GLU A 215 37.16 -23.91 -14.00
C GLU A 215 38.04 -23.86 -15.27
#